data_AF-V7C7Y9-F1
#
_entry.id   AF-V7C7Y9-F1
#
_cell.length_a   1.000
_cell.length_b   1.000
_cell.length_c   1.000
_cell.angle_alpha   90.00
_cell.angle_beta   90.00
_cell.angle_gamma   90.00
#
_symmetry.space_group_name_H-M   'P 1'
#
loop_
_entity.id
_entity.type
_entity.pdbx_description
1 polymer ?
#
loop_
_entity_poly.entity_id
_entity_poly.type
_entity_poly.pdbx_seq_one_letter_code
_entity_poly.pdbx_strand_id
1 'polypeptide(L)'
;MADGKTFKKPRRPYEKERLDVELKLVGEYGPRCKELLRVQYFPIRIRNNACNLLTFDKKNPRRIFEGEALLRRMFCYNLLDEIQNKLDYVLALTVENFLECRL
;
A
#
# COMPACT_ATOMS: atom_id res chain seq x y z
N MET A 1 4.34 20.39 12.87
CA MET A 1 4.41 19.77 11.53
C MET A 1 5.27 18.53 11.65
N ALA A 2 4.71 17.34 11.49
CA ALA A 2 5.49 16.11 11.57
C ALA A 2 5.97 15.73 10.16
N ASP A 3 7.26 15.92 9.88
CA ASP A 3 7.90 15.51 8.63
C ASP A 3 7.90 13.98 8.51
N GLY A 4 6.86 13.45 7.84
CA GLY A 4 6.72 12.02 7.57
C GLY A 4 7.58 11.60 6.39
N LYS A 5 8.45 10.60 6.57
CA LYS A 5 9.21 10.01 5.46
C LYS A 5 8.27 9.46 4.39
N THR A 6 8.44 9.90 3.14
CA THR A 6 7.59 9.52 2.00
C THR A 6 8.06 8.25 1.29
N PHE A 7 9.31 7.84 1.50
CA PHE A 7 9.89 6.65 0.87
C PHE A 7 10.90 5.98 1.80
N LYS A 8 11.17 4.70 1.55
CA LYS A 8 12.19 3.92 2.25
C LYS A 8 13.19 3.39 1.23
N LYS A 9 14.48 3.53 1.51
CA LYS A 9 15.53 2.94 0.68
C LYS A 9 15.56 1.42 0.88
N PRO A 10 15.84 0.64 -0.18
CA PRO A 10 16.00 -0.80 -0.03
C PRO A 10 17.19 -1.12 0.89
N ARG A 11 17.10 -2.24 1.62
CA ARG A 11 18.15 -2.68 2.54
C ARG A 11 19.42 -3.10 1.81
N ARG A 12 19.28 -3.76 0.66
CA ARG A 12 20.39 -4.25 -0.18
C ARG A 12 20.37 -3.52 -1.51
N PRO A 13 21.36 -2.68 -1.84
CA PRO A 13 21.30 -1.89 -3.07
C PRO A 13 21.30 -2.72 -4.36
N TYR A 14 22.12 -3.77 -4.45
CA TYR A 14 22.42 -4.51 -5.68
C TYR A 14 21.85 -5.93 -5.65
N GLU A 15 20.53 -6.05 -5.70
CA GLU A 15 19.83 -7.34 -5.73
C GLU A 15 19.18 -7.49 -7.11
N LYS A 16 19.67 -8.46 -7.90
CA LYS A 16 19.31 -8.60 -9.32
C LYS A 16 17.79 -8.76 -9.51
N GLU A 17 17.18 -9.63 -8.73
CA GLU A 17 15.72 -9.89 -8.78
C GLU A 17 14.90 -8.62 -8.53
N ARG A 18 15.31 -7.79 -7.57
CA ARG A 18 14.62 -6.51 -7.31
C ARG A 18 14.78 -5.56 -8.50
N LEU A 19 16.00 -5.40 -9.02
CA LEU A 19 16.27 -4.50 -10.13
C LEU A 19 15.50 -4.92 -11.38
N ASP A 20 15.38 -6.22 -11.67
CA ASP A 20 14.61 -6.74 -12.80
C ASP A 20 13.10 -6.43 -12.65
N VAL A 21 12.53 -6.56 -11.44
CA VAL A 21 11.13 -6.20 -11.16
C VAL A 21 10.92 -4.69 -11.25
N GLU A 22 11.83 -3.89 -10.69
CA GLU A 22 11.77 -2.42 -10.77
C GLU A 22 11.85 -1.94 -12.23
N LEU A 23 12.68 -2.57 -13.05
CA LEU A 23 12.81 -2.25 -14.48
C LEU A 23 11.52 -2.55 -15.25
N LYS A 24 10.87 -3.70 -14.97
CA LYS A 24 9.57 -4.05 -15.59
C LYS A 24 8.49 -3.02 -15.25
N LEU A 25 8.33 -2.69 -13.97
CA LEU A 25 7.36 -1.69 -13.50
C LEU A 25 7.61 -0.29 -14.10
N VAL A 26 8.89 0.09 -14.27
CA VAL A 26 9.27 1.33 -14.96
C VAL A 26 8.89 1.29 -16.43
N GLY A 27 9.07 0.16 -17.11
CA GLY A 27 8.73 -0.02 -18.52
C GLY A 27 7.22 0.07 -18.78
N GLU A 28 6.40 -0.50 -17.90
CA GLU A 28 4.95 -0.55 -18.07
C GLU A 28 4.24 0.76 -17.69
N TYR A 29 4.58 1.34 -16.51
CA TYR A 29 3.84 2.48 -15.94
C TYR A 29 4.60 3.81 -15.99
N GLY A 30 5.85 3.82 -16.48
CA GLY A 30 6.69 5.01 -16.59
C GLY A 30 7.00 5.81 -15.30
N PRO A 31 7.04 5.25 -14.07
CA PRO A 31 7.47 6.03 -12.91
C PRO A 31 8.93 6.47 -13.01
N ARG A 32 9.22 7.73 -12.66
CA ARG A 32 10.61 8.20 -12.53
C ARG A 32 11.24 7.62 -11.27
N CYS A 33 12.55 7.38 -11.28
CA CYS A 33 13.30 6.60 -10.28
C CYS A 33 12.87 6.79 -8.81
N LYS A 34 12.76 8.04 -8.33
CA LYS A 34 12.38 8.34 -6.93
C LYS A 34 10.89 8.17 -6.63
N GLU A 35 10.03 8.17 -7.64
CA GLU A 35 8.59 7.96 -7.51
C GLU A 35 8.28 6.49 -7.21
N LEU A 36 9.00 5.55 -7.83
CA LEU A 36 8.80 4.12 -7.60
C LEU A 36 8.98 3.73 -6.12
N LEU A 37 9.97 4.29 -5.44
CA LEU A 37 10.20 4.08 -4.00
C LEU A 37 9.08 4.68 -3.12
N ARG A 38 8.36 5.69 -3.60
CA ARG A 38 7.20 6.27 -2.88
C ARG A 38 5.98 5.38 -3.07
N VAL A 39 5.73 4.96 -4.30
CA VAL A 39 4.61 4.07 -4.64
C VAL A 39 4.74 2.74 -3.91
N GLN A 40 5.95 2.16 -3.83
CA GLN A 40 6.20 0.95 -3.04
C GLN A 40 5.98 1.15 -1.54
N TYR A 41 6.24 2.35 -1.02
CA TYR A 41 6.19 2.63 0.41
C TYR A 41 4.76 2.84 0.94
N PHE A 42 3.87 3.37 0.10
CA PHE A 42 2.47 3.61 0.46
C PHE A 42 1.69 2.33 0.89
N PRO A 43 1.68 1.22 0.12
CA PRO A 43 1.01 -0.01 0.53
C PRO A 43 1.63 -0.61 1.79
N ILE A 44 2.94 -0.47 2.01
CA ILE A 44 3.60 -0.96 3.24
C ILE A 44 3.00 -0.28 4.48
N ARG A 45 2.77 1.04 4.43
CA ARG A 45 2.15 1.77 5.55
C ARG A 45 0.72 1.30 5.81
N ILE A 46 -0.05 1.12 4.74
CA ILE A 46 -1.45 0.69 4.81
C ILE A 46 -1.54 -0.74 5.37
N ARG A 47 -0.75 -1.66 4.82
CA ARG A 47 -0.69 -3.07 5.24
C ARG A 47 -0.28 -3.20 6.71
N ASN A 48 0.71 -2.45 7.16
CA ASN A 48 1.09 -2.45 8.58
C ASN A 48 -0.04 -1.98 9.49
N ASN A 49 -0.81 -0.97 9.06
CA ASN A 49 -1.97 -0.53 9.82
C ASN A 49 -3.06 -1.62 9.85
N ALA A 50 -3.36 -2.24 8.71
CA ALA A 50 -4.30 -3.36 8.63
C ALA A 50 -3.87 -4.55 9.49
N CYS A 51 -2.60 -4.94 9.47
CA CYS A 51 -2.04 -5.99 10.33
C CYS A 51 -2.25 -5.66 11.81
N ASN A 52 -1.94 -4.44 12.24
CA ASN A 52 -2.15 -4.02 13.63
C ASN A 52 -3.64 -4.11 14.03
N LEU A 53 -4.55 -3.76 13.12
CA LEU A 53 -5.99 -3.86 13.34
C LEU A 53 -6.49 -5.31 13.43
N LEU A 54 -5.88 -6.22 12.66
CA LEU A 54 -6.23 -7.64 12.68
C LEU A 54 -5.82 -8.35 13.96
N THR A 55 -4.81 -7.85 14.67
CA THR A 55 -4.38 -8.37 15.98
C THR A 55 -5.47 -8.19 17.06
N PHE A 56 -6.30 -7.16 16.95
CA PHE A 56 -7.38 -6.93 17.91
C PHE A 56 -8.58 -7.85 17.62
N ASP A 57 -9.32 -8.23 18.67
CA ASP A 57 -10.58 -8.95 18.50
C ASP A 57 -11.62 -8.13 17.71
N LYS A 58 -12.53 -8.82 17.01
CA LYS A 58 -13.57 -8.24 16.15
C LYS A 58 -14.48 -7.25 16.88
N LYS A 59 -14.68 -7.41 18.20
CA LYS A 59 -15.56 -6.54 19.00
C LYS A 59 -14.86 -5.30 19.56
N ASN A 60 -13.55 -5.16 19.36
CA ASN A 60 -12.84 -4.00 19.89
C ASN A 60 -13.28 -2.71 19.19
N PRO A 61 -13.61 -1.64 19.94
CA PRO A 61 -14.09 -0.39 19.37
C PRO A 61 -13.08 0.25 18.42
N ARG A 62 -11.77 0.12 18.72
CA ARG A 62 -10.69 0.59 17.85
C ARG A 62 -10.67 -0.10 16.50
N ARG A 63 -10.86 -1.43 16.46
CA ARG A 63 -10.87 -2.20 15.21
C ARG A 63 -12.06 -1.81 14.33
N ILE A 64 -13.23 -1.61 14.94
CA ILE A 64 -14.45 -1.23 14.21
C ILE A 64 -14.25 0.17 13.61
N PHE A 65 -13.85 1.15 14.42
CA PHE A 65 -13.71 2.53 13.96
C PHE A 65 -12.54 2.72 12.98
N GLU A 66 -11.32 2.32 13.36
CA GLU A 66 -10.13 2.51 12.51
C GLU A 66 -10.19 1.61 11.28
N GLY A 67 -10.78 0.41 11.38
CA GLY A 67 -10.97 -0.51 10.25
C GLY A 67 -11.95 0.03 9.22
N GLU A 68 -13.10 0.52 9.65
CA GLU A 68 -14.08 1.14 8.74
C GLU A 68 -13.52 2.42 8.11
N ALA A 69 -12.83 3.27 8.87
CA ALA A 69 -12.17 4.46 8.36
C ALA A 69 -11.04 4.14 7.36
N LEU A 70 -10.38 2.98 7.49
CA LEU A 70 -9.37 2.53 6.53
C LEU A 70 -10.02 2.02 5.24
N LEU A 71 -11.07 1.21 5.34
CA LEU A 71 -11.82 0.72 4.18
C LEU A 71 -12.44 1.88 3.37
N ARG A 72 -13.09 2.83 4.04
CA ARG A 72 -13.65 4.04 3.38
C ARG A 72 -12.60 4.79 2.55
N ARG A 73 -11.38 4.94 3.07
CA ARG A 73 -10.28 5.59 2.32
C ARG A 73 -9.88 4.80 1.08
N MET A 74 -9.87 3.47 1.14
CA MET A 74 -9.52 2.65 -0.02
C MET A 74 -10.59 2.72 -1.12
N PHE A 75 -11.87 2.78 -0.76
CA PHE A 75 -12.95 3.03 -1.73
C PHE A 75 -12.82 4.38 -2.41
N CYS A 76 -12.49 5.45 -1.67
CA CYS A 76 -12.27 6.76 -2.28
C CYS A 76 -11.10 6.78 -3.27
N TYR A 77 -10.11 5.90 -3.11
CA TYR A 77 -9.00 5.75 -4.04
C TYR A 77 -9.28 4.76 -5.18
N ASN A 78 -10.49 4.18 -5.25
CA ASN A 78 -10.87 3.12 -6.20
C ASN A 78 -9.90 1.93 -6.20
N LEU A 79 -9.29 1.62 -5.05
CA LEU A 79 -8.34 0.51 -4.91
C LEU A 79 -9.01 -0.81 -4.54
N LEU A 80 -10.22 -0.75 -3.99
CA LEU A 80 -11.04 -1.90 -3.65
C LEU A 80 -12.42 -1.74 -4.29
N ASP A 81 -12.96 -2.86 -4.75
CA ASP A 81 -14.32 -2.96 -5.28
C ASP A 81 -15.34 -3.14 -4.15
N GLU A 82 -16.60 -2.72 -4.35
CA GLU A 82 -17.65 -2.68 -3.31
C GLU A 82 -17.91 -4.04 -2.64
N ILE A 83 -17.59 -5.13 -3.35
CA ILE A 83 -17.72 -6.52 -2.89
C ILE A 83 -16.63 -6.86 -1.85
N GLN A 84 -15.48 -6.18 -1.89
CA GLN A 84 -14.29 -6.47 -1.08
C GLN A 84 -14.22 -5.68 0.23
N ASN A 85 -15.29 -5.75 1.03
CA ASN A 85 -15.42 -4.96 2.27
C ASN A 85 -14.68 -5.54 3.51
N LYS A 86 -13.61 -6.33 3.32
CA LYS A 86 -12.85 -6.96 4.42
C LYS A 86 -11.41 -6.45 4.50
N LEU A 87 -10.90 -6.34 5.74
CA LEU A 87 -9.51 -5.97 6.03
C LEU A 87 -8.48 -6.90 5.37
N ASP A 88 -8.84 -8.17 5.14
CA ASP A 88 -7.96 -9.14 4.49
C ASP A 88 -7.62 -8.75 3.03
N TYR A 89 -8.54 -8.11 2.31
CA TYR A 89 -8.29 -7.65 0.93
C TYR A 89 -7.28 -6.50 0.88
N VAL A 90 -7.22 -5.67 1.93
CA VAL A 90 -6.22 -4.61 2.05
C VAL A 90 -4.81 -5.19 2.11
N LEU A 91 -4.62 -6.39 2.69
CA LEU A 91 -3.33 -7.06 2.70
C LEU A 91 -2.89 -7.50 1.30
N ALA A 92 -3.84 -7.86 0.44
CA ALA A 92 -3.58 -8.34 -0.91
C ALA A 92 -3.21 -7.24 -1.92
N LEU A 93 -3.41 -5.95 -1.58
CA LEU A 93 -3.13 -4.81 -2.47
C LEU A 93 -1.70 -4.79 -3.00
N THR A 94 -1.49 -4.96 -4.31
CA THR A 94 -0.17 -4.94 -4.96
C THR A 94 0.28 -3.52 -5.29
N VAL A 95 1.53 -3.35 -5.74
CA VAL A 95 2.07 -2.05 -6.18
C VAL A 95 1.41 -1.59 -7.48
N GLU A 96 1.05 -2.52 -8.35
CA GLU A 96 0.39 -2.30 -9.65
C GLU A 96 -0.95 -1.58 -9.48
N ASN A 97 -1.78 -2.01 -8.52
CA ASN A 97 -3.06 -1.36 -8.21
C ASN A 97 -2.91 0.16 -7.95
N PHE A 98 -1.80 0.59 -7.36
CA PHE A 98 -1.54 2.02 -7.12
C PHE A 98 -0.95 2.75 -8.32
N LEU A 99 -0.28 2.02 -9.22
CA LEU A 99 0.24 2.58 -10.47
C LEU A 99 -0.87 2.74 -11.50
N GLU A 100 -1.89 1.88 -11.49
CA GLU A 100 -3.08 1.98 -12.35
C GLU A 100 -4.00 3.14 -11.95
N CYS A 101 -4.10 3.45 -10.65
CA CYS A 101 -4.83 4.62 -10.18
C CYS A 101 -4.06 5.94 -10.34
N ARG A 102 -2.93 5.95 -11.06
CA ARG A 102 -2.15 7.15 -11.36
C ARG A 102 -2.75 7.86 -12.57
N LEU A 103 -3.25 9.09 -12.36
CA LEU A 103 -3.72 10.01 -13.40
C LEU A 103 -2.64 10.30 -14.45
#